data_AF-A0A9Q9D2A3-F1
#
_entry.id   AF-A0A9Q9D2A3-F1
#
_cell.length_a   1.000
_cell.length_b   1.000
_cell.length_c   1.000
_cell.angle_alpha   90.00
_cell.angle_beta   90.00
_cell.angle_gamma   90.00
#
_symmetry.space_group_name_H-M   'P 1'
#
loop_
_entity.id
_entity.type
_entity.pdbx_description
1 polymer ?
#
loop_
_entity_poly.entity_id
_entity_poly.type
_entity_poly.pdbx_seq_one_letter_code
_entity_poly.pdbx_strand_id
1 'polypeptide(L)'
;MEIQAHAKLNLTLDVLGKRPDGYHDLRMMMQSVALADTLTLEDNASGQLRVSTNLHFLPNNDKNLAAQAALRWWEARGEKPRGLDITIEKRIPVCAGMAGGSSDAAAVLRALNARARSPLSPAEVARIGERVGSDVPYCVLGGTALAEGRGEILTPLPPCPTAGWCCASRSSPSPPPPCSQKSTAYACAAARTPRGPSTPWRRGT
;
A
#
# COMPACT_ATOMS: atom_id res chain seq x y z
N MET A 1 3.70 18.91 0.63
CA MET A 1 4.55 17.82 0.09
C MET A 1 3.63 16.83 -0.56
N GLU A 2 3.90 16.47 -1.80
CA GLU A 2 3.18 15.41 -2.49
C GLU A 2 3.96 14.10 -2.40
N ILE A 3 3.27 12.97 -2.20
CA ILE A 3 3.87 11.64 -2.14
C ILE A 3 2.94 10.59 -2.75
N GLN A 4 3.53 9.59 -3.41
CA GLN A 4 2.79 8.48 -4.00
C GLN A 4 2.63 7.33 -2.99
N ALA A 5 1.42 6.77 -2.94
CA ALA A 5 1.06 5.59 -2.18
C ALA A 5 0.78 4.43 -3.15
N HIS A 6 1.83 3.69 -3.51
CA HIS A 6 1.73 2.56 -4.44
C HIS A 6 0.93 1.40 -3.87
N ALA A 7 0.03 0.86 -4.69
CA ALA A 7 -0.69 -0.37 -4.41
C ALA A 7 0.26 -1.57 -4.35
N LYS A 8 -0.22 -2.65 -3.74
CA LYS A 8 0.47 -3.93 -3.72
C LYS A 8 -0.33 -5.03 -4.41
N LEU A 9 0.38 -6.06 -4.84
CA LEU A 9 -0.16 -7.34 -5.27
C LEU A 9 0.56 -8.46 -4.52
N ASN A 10 -0.17 -9.53 -4.19
CA ASN A 10 0.45 -10.78 -3.75
C ASN A 10 0.61 -11.63 -5.01
N LEU A 11 1.84 -11.80 -5.48
CA LEU A 11 2.16 -12.65 -6.63
C LEU A 11 1.95 -14.13 -6.30
N THR A 12 2.26 -14.50 -5.06
CA THR A 12 1.95 -15.80 -4.46
C THR A 12 1.41 -15.60 -3.05
N LEU A 13 0.60 -16.54 -2.59
CA LEU A 13 0.05 -16.59 -1.23
C LEU A 13 -0.13 -18.05 -0.85
N ASP A 14 0.78 -18.55 -0.02
CA ASP A 14 0.68 -19.87 0.60
C ASP A 14 0.20 -19.71 2.04
N VAL A 15 -0.85 -20.44 2.39
CA VAL A 15 -1.35 -20.56 3.77
C VAL A 15 -0.77 -21.85 4.35
N LEU A 16 0.26 -21.73 5.20
CA LEU A 16 1.04 -22.86 5.70
C LEU A 16 0.32 -23.64 6.80
N GLY A 17 -0.53 -22.97 7.58
CA GLY A 17 -1.31 -23.61 8.64
C GLY A 17 -1.96 -22.61 9.58
N LYS A 18 -2.84 -23.10 10.44
CA LYS A 18 -3.49 -22.30 11.49
C LYS A 18 -2.61 -22.29 12.74
N ARG A 19 -2.43 -21.11 13.33
CA ARG A 19 -1.64 -20.88 14.54
C ARG A 19 -2.50 -21.02 15.80
N PRO A 20 -1.88 -21.29 16.97
CA PRO A 20 -2.60 -21.33 18.26
C PRO A 20 -3.26 -20.00 18.64
N ASP A 21 -2.73 -18.88 18.14
CA ASP A 21 -3.25 -17.52 18.35
C ASP A 21 -4.49 -17.19 17.49
N GLY A 22 -4.98 -18.15 16.70
CA GLY A 22 -6.15 -17.99 15.83
C GLY A 22 -5.86 -17.40 14.45
N TYR A 23 -4.62 -16.99 14.17
CA TYR A 23 -4.19 -16.53 12.85
C TYR A 23 -3.71 -17.68 11.97
N HIS A 24 -3.33 -17.37 10.73
CA HIS A 24 -2.66 -18.31 9.84
C HIS A 24 -1.22 -17.88 9.64
N ASP A 25 -0.35 -18.88 9.52
CA ASP A 25 1.01 -18.68 9.06
C ASP A 25 1.00 -18.61 7.54
N LEU A 26 1.59 -17.55 7.00
CA LEU A 26 1.52 -17.16 5.60
C LEU A 26 2.92 -17.08 5.02
N ARG A 27 3.04 -17.40 3.73
CA ARG A 27 4.23 -17.12 2.93
C ARG A 27 3.80 -16.50 1.61
N MET A 28 4.24 -15.26 1.37
CA MET A 28 3.76 -14.45 0.26
C MET A 28 4.90 -13.77 -0.46
N MET A 29 4.89 -13.78 -1.79
CA MET A 29 5.68 -12.84 -2.57
C MET A 29 4.82 -11.62 -2.88
N MET A 30 5.21 -10.46 -2.36
CA MET A 30 4.49 -9.21 -2.53
C MET A 30 5.24 -8.28 -3.49
N GLN A 31 4.49 -7.56 -4.32
CA GLN A 31 5.01 -6.63 -5.33
C GLN A 31 4.25 -5.30 -5.29
N SER A 32 4.98 -4.19 -5.18
CA SER A 32 4.43 -2.85 -5.40
C SER A 32 4.20 -2.60 -6.89
N VAL A 33 3.09 -1.96 -7.25
CA VAL A 33 2.77 -1.66 -8.65
C VAL A 33 2.61 -0.16 -8.90
N ALA A 34 2.63 0.22 -10.18
CA ALA A 34 2.56 1.62 -10.60
C ALA A 34 1.21 2.29 -10.24
N LEU A 35 0.13 1.52 -10.08
CA LEU A 35 -1.14 2.04 -9.57
C LEU A 35 -0.93 2.61 -8.17
N ALA A 36 -1.23 3.88 -7.96
CA ALA A 36 -0.98 4.58 -6.72
C ALA A 36 -2.06 5.62 -6.43
N ASP A 37 -2.29 5.86 -5.15
CA ASP A 37 -2.97 7.06 -4.67
C ASP A 37 -1.96 8.21 -4.54
N THR A 38 -2.42 9.45 -4.69
CA THR A 38 -1.60 10.64 -4.46
C THR A 38 -2.00 11.28 -3.13
N LEU A 39 -1.03 11.53 -2.25
CA LEU A 39 -1.26 12.22 -0.99
C LEU A 39 -0.54 13.57 -0.98
N THR A 40 -1.24 14.60 -0.53
CA THR A 40 -0.69 15.93 -0.28
C THR A 40 -0.76 16.22 1.21
N LEU A 41 0.40 16.42 1.83
CA LEU A 41 0.54 16.75 3.24
C LEU A 41 0.95 18.21 3.42
N GLU A 42 0.20 18.96 4.20
CA GLU A 42 0.42 20.40 4.45
C GLU A 42 0.29 20.71 5.93
N ASP A 43 1.29 21.40 6.49
CA ASP A 43 1.19 21.84 7.88
C ASP A 43 0.15 22.97 7.96
N ASN A 44 -0.68 22.94 8.99
CA ASN A 44 -1.72 23.95 9.19
C ASN A 44 -1.59 24.64 10.55
N ALA A 45 -2.10 25.88 10.64
CA ALA A 45 -2.04 26.68 11.86
C ALA A 45 -3.15 26.36 12.87
N SER A 46 -4.09 25.47 12.53
CA SER A 46 -5.24 25.16 13.39
C SER A 46 -4.90 24.23 14.57
N GLY A 47 -3.74 23.56 14.51
CA GLY A 47 -3.36 22.53 15.48
C GLY A 47 -4.14 21.23 15.34
N GLN A 48 -5.02 21.11 14.34
CA GLN A 48 -5.85 19.93 14.11
C GLN A 48 -5.29 19.05 12.99
N LEU A 49 -5.40 17.74 13.17
CA LEU A 49 -5.20 16.75 12.11
C LEU A 49 -6.50 16.63 11.31
N ARG A 50 -6.44 16.89 10.00
CA ARG A 50 -7.58 16.80 9.09
C ARG A 50 -7.23 15.90 7.93
N VAL A 51 -8.16 15.02 7.56
CA VAL A 51 -8.02 14.16 6.39
C VAL A 51 -9.15 14.46 5.43
N SER A 52 -8.84 14.60 4.15
CA SER A 52 -9.84 14.74 3.09
C SER A 52 -9.53 13.74 1.97
N THR A 53 -10.58 13.24 1.31
CA THR A 53 -10.42 12.34 0.17
C THR A 53 -11.40 12.72 -0.95
N ASN A 54 -11.06 12.40 -2.19
CA ASN A 54 -11.98 12.56 -3.33
C ASN A 54 -13.16 11.56 -3.32
N LEU A 55 -13.22 10.63 -2.36
CA LEU A 55 -14.31 9.66 -2.20
C LEU A 55 -15.12 9.97 -0.93
N HIS A 56 -16.33 10.49 -1.10
CA HIS A 56 -17.19 10.97 -0.01
C HIS A 56 -17.58 9.91 1.04
N PHE A 57 -17.52 8.62 0.70
CA PHE A 57 -17.89 7.51 1.59
C PHE A 57 -16.73 7.01 2.46
N LEU A 58 -15.50 7.51 2.27
CA LEU A 58 -14.36 7.17 3.11
C LEU A 58 -14.34 8.03 4.38
N PRO A 59 -13.92 7.48 5.53
CA PRO A 59 -13.80 8.27 6.75
C PRO A 59 -12.77 9.40 6.57
N ASN A 60 -13.16 10.59 7.00
CA ASN A 60 -12.32 11.80 7.03
C ASN A 60 -11.88 12.17 8.47
N ASN A 61 -11.97 11.20 9.38
CA ASN A 61 -11.66 11.34 10.80
C ASN A 61 -10.54 10.37 11.23
N ASP A 62 -10.38 10.19 12.53
CA ASP A 62 -9.42 9.29 13.19
C ASP A 62 -9.58 7.81 12.84
N LYS A 63 -10.68 7.41 12.18
CA LYS A 63 -10.85 6.06 11.62
C LYS A 63 -10.08 5.85 10.31
N ASN A 64 -9.58 6.91 9.67
CA ASN A 64 -8.77 6.79 8.48
C ASN A 64 -7.34 6.35 8.85
N LEU A 65 -6.82 5.30 8.18
CA LEU A 65 -5.47 4.79 8.44
C LEU A 65 -4.38 5.84 8.23
N ALA A 66 -4.58 6.81 7.33
CA ALA A 66 -3.67 7.94 7.15
C ALA A 66 -3.62 8.86 8.38
N ALA A 67 -4.77 9.13 9.01
CA ALA A 67 -4.83 9.86 10.28
C ALA A 67 -4.13 9.08 11.40
N GLN A 68 -4.45 7.79 11.51
CA GLN A 68 -3.84 6.90 12.51
C GLN A 68 -2.32 6.84 12.36
N ALA A 69 -1.80 6.78 11.13
CA ALA A 69 -0.38 6.83 10.86
C ALA A 69 0.30 8.09 11.40
N ALA A 70 -0.29 9.28 11.17
CA ALA A 70 0.24 10.52 11.73
C ALA A 70 0.22 10.53 13.26
N LEU A 71 -0.87 10.06 13.87
CA LEU A 71 -0.99 9.95 15.33
C LEU A 71 0.05 8.98 15.92
N ARG A 72 0.22 7.79 15.34
CA ARG A 72 1.21 6.79 15.77
C ARG A 72 2.64 7.27 15.55
N TRP A 73 2.89 8.07 14.53
CA TRP A 73 4.18 8.72 14.31
C TRP A 73 4.55 9.67 15.46
N TRP A 74 3.65 10.59 15.83
CA TRP A 74 3.90 11.51 16.95
C TRP A 74 4.03 10.77 18.28
N GLU A 75 3.15 9.80 18.53
CA GLU A 75 3.22 8.95 19.73
C GLU A 75 4.56 8.21 19.84
N ALA A 76 5.06 7.61 18.75
CA ALA A 76 6.34 6.91 18.73
C ALA A 76 7.54 7.80 19.11
N ARG A 77 7.40 9.11 18.88
CA ARG A 77 8.45 10.10 19.12
C ARG A 77 8.26 10.89 20.41
N GLY A 78 7.21 10.60 21.18
CA GLY A 78 6.84 11.38 22.37
C GLY A 78 6.47 12.83 22.03
N GLU A 79 6.04 13.08 20.80
CA GLU A 79 5.66 14.42 20.32
C GLU A 79 4.15 14.63 20.45
N LYS A 80 3.72 15.88 20.68
CA LYS A 80 2.30 16.23 20.60
C LYS A 80 1.85 16.28 19.13
N PRO A 81 0.61 15.86 18.82
CA PRO A 81 0.03 16.06 17.50
C PRO A 81 0.10 17.52 17.05
N ARG A 82 0.34 17.74 15.77
CA ARG A 82 0.46 19.07 15.15
C ARG A 82 -0.64 19.27 14.13
N GLY A 83 -0.87 20.52 13.75
CA GLY A 83 -1.77 20.87 12.65
C GLY A 83 -1.25 20.30 11.34
N LEU A 84 -1.97 19.35 10.76
CA LEU A 84 -1.62 18.69 9.50
C LEU A 84 -2.88 18.41 8.68
N ASP A 85 -2.90 18.88 7.45
CA ASP A 85 -3.90 18.53 6.45
C ASP A 85 -3.33 17.41 5.57
N ILE A 86 -4.09 16.32 5.44
CA ILE A 86 -3.78 15.17 4.59
C ILE A 86 -4.89 15.07 3.53
N THR A 87 -4.56 15.41 2.30
CA THR A 87 -5.48 15.29 1.16
C THR A 87 -5.11 14.07 0.35
N ILE A 88 -6.08 13.17 0.11
CA ILE A 88 -5.87 11.89 -0.56
C ILE A 88 -6.68 11.84 -1.86
N GLU A 89 -5.98 11.77 -2.99
CA GLU A 89 -6.59 11.47 -4.29
C GLU A 89 -6.55 9.95 -4.52
N LYS A 90 -7.68 9.29 -4.29
CA LYS A 90 -7.84 7.85 -4.44
C LYS A 90 -8.02 7.46 -5.91
N ARG A 91 -7.17 6.53 -6.34
CA ARG A 91 -7.16 5.83 -7.64
C ARG A 91 -7.06 4.32 -7.45
N ILE A 92 -6.54 3.83 -6.33
CA ILE A 92 -6.54 2.42 -5.96
C ILE A 92 -7.98 2.00 -5.62
N PRO A 93 -8.54 0.97 -6.27
CA PRO A 93 -9.88 0.49 -5.97
C PRO A 93 -10.06 0.10 -4.50
N VAL A 94 -11.09 0.67 -3.87
CA VAL A 94 -11.41 0.42 -2.46
C VAL A 94 -11.87 -1.03 -2.28
N CYS A 95 -11.45 -1.68 -1.19
CA CYS A 95 -11.80 -3.08 -0.85
C CYS A 95 -11.42 -4.14 -1.91
N ALA A 96 -10.42 -3.87 -2.76
CA ALA A 96 -9.97 -4.77 -3.83
C ALA A 96 -8.75 -5.67 -3.47
N GLY A 97 -8.35 -5.72 -2.20
CA GLY A 97 -7.19 -6.52 -1.76
C GLY A 97 -5.82 -5.94 -2.16
N MET A 98 -5.79 -4.72 -2.69
CA MET A 98 -4.57 -4.02 -3.15
C MET A 98 -3.90 -3.15 -2.08
N ALA A 99 -4.37 -3.25 -0.84
CA ALA A 99 -3.88 -2.50 0.34
C ALA A 99 -3.91 -0.97 0.22
N GLY A 100 -4.85 -0.38 -0.52
CA GLY A 100 -4.92 1.08 -0.74
C GLY A 100 -4.91 1.93 0.55
N GLY A 101 -5.66 1.54 1.57
CA GLY A 101 -5.63 2.27 2.86
C GLY A 101 -4.30 2.11 3.62
N SER A 102 -3.66 0.94 3.51
CA SER A 102 -2.37 0.68 4.14
C SER A 102 -1.23 1.40 3.39
N SER A 103 -1.32 1.54 2.07
CA SER A 103 -0.37 2.32 1.28
C SER A 103 -0.46 3.81 1.59
N ASP A 104 -1.67 4.34 1.81
CA ASP A 104 -1.86 5.73 2.26
C ASP A 104 -1.18 5.97 3.61
N ALA A 105 -1.43 5.08 4.58
CA ALA A 105 -0.80 5.14 5.91
C ALA A 105 0.74 5.10 5.83
N ALA A 106 1.27 4.17 5.03
CA ALA A 106 2.71 4.07 4.81
C ALA A 106 3.28 5.33 4.13
N ALA A 107 2.56 5.94 3.20
CA ALA A 107 2.98 7.17 2.55
C ALA A 107 3.01 8.35 3.55
N VAL A 108 2.05 8.45 4.46
CA VAL A 108 2.10 9.42 5.56
C VAL A 108 3.33 9.21 6.44
N LEU A 109 3.60 7.97 6.86
CA LEU A 109 4.78 7.65 7.68
C LEU A 109 6.09 8.02 6.96
N ARG A 110 6.22 7.69 5.66
CA ARG A 110 7.38 8.08 4.86
C ARG A 110 7.53 9.59 4.74
N ALA A 111 6.44 10.32 4.49
CA ALA A 111 6.47 11.77 4.35
C ALA A 111 6.85 12.47 5.67
N LEU A 112 6.30 12.02 6.79
CA LEU A 112 6.67 12.53 8.10
C LEU A 112 8.12 12.21 8.46
N ASN A 113 8.60 11.00 8.13
CA ASN A 113 9.99 10.62 8.32
C ASN A 113 10.96 11.47 7.49
N ALA A 114 10.63 11.72 6.22
CA ALA A 114 11.43 12.56 5.33
C ALA A 114 11.51 14.03 5.78
N ARG A 115 10.49 14.52 6.50
CA ARG A 115 10.45 15.87 7.09
C ARG A 115 11.11 15.97 8.46
N ALA A 116 11.41 14.83 9.10
CA ALA A 116 11.95 14.81 10.45
C ALA A 116 13.42 15.26 10.45
N ARG A 117 13.80 16.06 11.46
CA ARG A 117 15.21 16.43 11.67
C ARG A 117 16.11 15.23 11.98
N SER A 118 15.53 14.18 12.55
CA SER A 118 16.18 12.90 12.82
C SER A 118 15.28 11.79 12.28
N PRO A 119 15.47 11.42 10.99
CA PRO A 119 14.74 10.34 10.36
C PRO A 119 15.06 9.00 11.03
N LEU A 120 14.03 8.17 11.17
CA LEU A 120 14.12 6.79 11.59
C LEU A 120 14.53 5.90 10.42
N SER A 121 15.12 4.75 10.73
CA SER A 121 15.38 3.70 9.75
C SER A 121 14.08 3.14 9.17
N PRO A 122 14.10 2.57 7.95
CA PRO A 122 12.91 1.95 7.36
C PRO A 122 12.27 0.88 8.27
N ALA A 123 13.08 0.11 9.00
CA ALA A 123 12.60 -0.90 9.94
C ALA A 123 11.85 -0.27 11.13
N GLU A 124 12.33 0.84 11.67
CA GLU A 124 11.63 1.57 12.73
C GLU A 124 10.33 2.20 12.25
N VAL A 125 10.32 2.76 11.03
CA VAL A 125 9.09 3.26 10.40
C VAL A 125 8.08 2.13 10.20
N ALA A 126 8.53 0.96 9.73
CA ALA A 126 7.69 -0.22 9.57
C ALA A 126 7.08 -0.69 10.90
N ARG A 127 7.85 -0.68 12.00
CA ARG A 127 7.34 -0.98 13.37
C ARG A 127 6.25 -0.01 13.84
N ILE A 128 6.33 1.27 13.44
CA ILE A 128 5.22 2.21 13.68
C ILE A 128 4.00 1.78 12.86
N GLY A 129 4.21 1.40 11.60
CA GLY A 129 3.19 0.90 10.69
C GLY A 129 2.45 -0.34 11.18
N GLU A 130 3.12 -1.27 11.87
CA GLU A 130 2.50 -2.47 12.47
C GLU A 130 1.33 -2.11 13.40
N ARG A 131 1.43 -0.98 14.11
CA ARG A 131 0.37 -0.47 15.02
C ARG A 131 -0.79 0.20 14.30
N VAL A 132 -0.67 0.44 12.99
CA VAL A 132 -1.70 1.05 12.13
C VAL A 132 -2.44 -0.02 11.35
N GLY A 133 -1.73 -0.98 10.76
CA GLY A 133 -2.35 -2.08 10.03
C GLY A 133 -1.35 -3.12 9.53
N SER A 134 -1.82 -4.35 9.28
CA SER A 134 -0.95 -5.50 8.95
C SER A 134 -0.15 -5.33 7.66
N ASP A 135 -0.71 -4.67 6.65
CA ASP A 135 -0.03 -4.47 5.36
C ASP A 135 0.84 -3.20 5.34
N VAL A 136 0.74 -2.34 6.37
CA VAL A 136 1.47 -1.05 6.41
C VAL A 136 2.99 -1.25 6.44
N PRO A 137 3.57 -2.20 7.20
CA PRO A 137 5.01 -2.48 7.17
C PRO A 137 5.53 -2.79 5.77
N TYR A 138 4.80 -3.64 5.03
CA TYR A 138 5.13 -3.93 3.64
C TYR A 138 5.00 -2.67 2.78
N CYS A 139 3.92 -1.92 2.94
CA CYS A 139 3.71 -0.70 2.18
C CYS A 139 4.77 0.36 2.47
N VAL A 140 5.40 0.39 3.66
CA VAL A 140 6.55 1.24 3.98
C VAL A 140 7.78 0.80 3.19
N LEU A 141 8.07 -0.50 3.19
CA LEU A 141 9.21 -1.11 2.48
C LEU A 141 9.08 -0.97 0.96
N GLY A 142 7.94 -1.36 0.40
CA GLY A 142 7.67 -1.39 -1.04
C GLY A 142 8.53 -2.40 -1.81
N GLY A 143 8.53 -2.27 -3.14
CA GLY A 143 9.35 -3.09 -4.03
C GLY A 143 8.84 -4.52 -4.16
N THR A 144 9.77 -5.48 -4.27
CA THR A 144 9.49 -6.92 -4.21
C THR A 144 9.94 -7.42 -2.85
N ALA A 145 9.10 -8.15 -2.12
CA ALA A 145 9.49 -8.74 -0.85
C ALA A 145 8.84 -10.11 -0.62
N LEU A 146 9.56 -10.96 0.10
CA LEU A 146 9.00 -12.15 0.75
C LEU A 146 8.42 -11.71 2.09
N ALA A 147 7.14 -12.01 2.32
CA ALA A 147 6.46 -11.77 3.58
C ALA A 147 6.09 -13.11 4.23
N GLU A 148 6.51 -13.29 5.49
CA GLU A 148 6.34 -14.51 6.28
C GLU A 148 5.66 -14.21 7.63
N GLY A 149 5.30 -15.25 8.39
CA GLY A 149 4.55 -15.12 9.65
C GLY A 149 3.08 -14.79 9.36
N ARG A 150 2.54 -13.72 9.96
CA ARG A 150 1.25 -13.12 9.57
C ARG A 150 1.40 -12.10 8.43
N GLY A 151 2.60 -11.95 7.86
CA GLY A 151 2.98 -10.94 6.88
C GLY A 151 3.88 -9.83 7.45
N GLU A 152 4.25 -9.90 8.72
CA GLU A 152 5.13 -8.95 9.42
C GLU A 152 6.62 -9.18 9.17
N ILE A 153 7.03 -10.41 8.83
CA ILE A 153 8.43 -10.74 8.60
C ILE A 153 8.74 -10.46 7.12
N LEU A 154 9.41 -9.35 6.85
CA LEU A 154 9.65 -8.86 5.49
C LEU A 154 11.13 -9.01 5.10
N THR A 155 11.38 -9.78 4.04
CA THR A 155 12.69 -9.91 3.41
C THR A 155 12.66 -9.30 2.01
N PRO A 156 13.38 -8.20 1.76
CA PRO A 156 13.47 -7.62 0.42
C PRO A 156 14.03 -8.63 -0.58
N LEU A 157 13.45 -8.68 -1.77
CA LEU A 157 13.88 -9.52 -2.88
C LEU A 157 14.38 -8.65 -4.04
N PRO A 158 15.15 -9.23 -4.98
CA PRO A 158 15.47 -8.55 -6.24
C PRO A 158 14.20 -8.05 -6.96
N PRO A 159 14.27 -6.90 -7.65
CA PRO A 159 13.12 -6.39 -8.40
C PRO A 159 12.56 -7.43 -9.36
N CYS A 160 11.23 -7.54 -9.42
CA CYS A 160 10.58 -8.39 -10.41
C CYS A 160 10.87 -7.83 -11.82
N PRO A 161 11.18 -8.68 -12.83
CA PRO A 161 11.39 -8.22 -14.21
C PRO A 161 10.22 -7.36 -14.68
N THR A 162 10.50 -6.38 -15.54
CA THR A 162 9.51 -5.39 -16.01
C THR A 162 8.37 -6.05 -16.79
N ALA A 163 7.35 -6.51 -16.09
CA ALA A 163 6.10 -7.02 -16.64
C ALA A 163 5.06 -5.90 -16.69
N GLY A 164 4.25 -5.86 -17.75
CA GLY A 164 3.06 -5.03 -17.73
C GLY A 164 2.02 -5.67 -16.81
N TRP A 165 1.68 -5.04 -15.70
CA TRP A 165 0.66 -5.54 -14.78
C TRP A 165 -0.70 -4.95 -15.14
N CYS A 166 -1.69 -5.80 -15.43
CA CYS A 166 -3.09 -5.39 -15.51
C CYS A 166 -3.81 -5.86 -14.24
N CYS A 167 -4.47 -4.92 -13.55
CA CYS A 167 -5.31 -5.20 -12.38
C CYS A 167 -6.77 -5.06 -12.78
N ALA A 168 -7.58 -6.08 -12.55
CA ALA A 168 -9.03 -6.03 -12.73
C ALA A 168 -9.72 -6.12 -11.37
N SER A 169 -10.57 -5.15 -11.06
CA SER A 169 -11.47 -5.18 -9.90
C SER A 169 -12.92 -5.16 -10.38
N ARG A 170 -13.80 -5.95 -9.77
CA ARG A 170 -15.24 -5.84 -10.00
C ARG A 170 -15.73 -4.52 -9.40
N SER A 171 -16.14 -3.58 -10.24
CA SER A 171 -16.89 -2.41 -9.82
C SER A 171 -18.36 -2.81 -9.63
N SER A 172 -18.88 -2.74 -8.40
CA SER A 172 -20.34 -2.64 -8.20
C SER A 172 -20.74 -1.16 -8.13
N PRO A 173 -21.92 -0.78 -8.66
CA PRO A 173 -22.44 0.59 -8.55
C PRO A 173 -22.94 0.95 -7.14
N SER A 174 -22.93 -0.01 -6.20
CA SER A 174 -23.18 0.18 -4.77
C SER A 174 -21.90 0.57 -4.02
N PRO A 175 -21.98 1.24 -2.85
CA PRO A 175 -20.82 1.38 -1.97
C PRO A 175 -20.16 0.02 -1.77
N PRO A 176 -18.82 -0.06 -1.80
CA PRO A 176 -18.12 -1.34 -1.67
C PRO A 176 -18.58 -2.02 -0.38
N PRO A 177 -18.71 -3.35 -0.36
CA PRO A 177 -19.09 -4.05 0.85
C PRO A 177 -18.09 -3.69 1.97
N PRO A 178 -18.52 -3.80 3.25
CA PRO A 178 -17.61 -3.57 4.37
C PRO A 178 -16.30 -4.34 4.13
N CYS A 179 -15.16 -3.71 4.44
CA CYS A 179 -13.81 -4.18 4.09
C CYS A 179 -13.50 -5.63 4.53
N SER A 180 -14.35 -6.23 5.37
CA SER A 180 -14.40 -7.65 5.70
C SER A 180 -14.70 -8.58 4.52
N GLN A 181 -15.36 -8.10 3.46
CA GLN A 181 -15.61 -8.85 2.22
C GLN A 181 -14.63 -8.38 1.13
N LYS A 182 -13.42 -8.93 1.15
CA LYS A 182 -12.36 -8.61 0.20
C LYS A 182 -12.77 -9.06 -1.21
N SER A 183 -12.88 -8.14 -2.16
CA SER A 183 -12.83 -8.51 -3.57
C SER A 183 -11.36 -8.75 -3.94
N THR A 184 -11.07 -9.82 -4.70
CA THR A 184 -9.70 -10.18 -5.07
C THR A 184 -9.33 -9.49 -6.37
N ALA A 185 -8.33 -8.60 -6.34
CA ALA A 185 -7.67 -8.14 -7.54
C ALA A 185 -6.75 -9.25 -8.07
N TYR A 186 -6.90 -9.59 -9.35
CA TYR A 186 -5.99 -10.51 -10.04
C TYR A 186 -4.96 -9.71 -10.82
N ALA A 187 -3.70 -10.14 -10.72
CA ALA A 187 -2.58 -9.62 -11.46
C ALA A 187 -2.33 -10.51 -12.69
N CYS A 188 -2.47 -9.98 -13.90
CA CYS A 188 -1.95 -10.67 -15.08
C CYS A 188 -0.63 -9.99 -15.50
N ALA A 189 0.47 -10.74 -15.46
CA ALA A 189 1.75 -10.28 -15.96
C ALA A 189 1.78 -10.45 -17.49
N ALA A 190 1.67 -9.34 -18.23
CA ALA A 190 1.96 -9.33 -19.65
C ALA A 190 3.48 -9.32 -19.84
N ALA A 191 4.05 -10.47 -20.23
CA ALA A 191 5.41 -10.52 -20.72
C ALA A 191 5.50 -9.72 -22.02
N ARG A 192 6.26 -8.63 -22.03
CA ARG A 192 6.69 -8.03 -23.30
C ARG A 192 7.72 -8.97 -23.89
N THR A 193 7.33 -9.81 -24.85
CA THR A 193 8.30 -10.41 -25.76
C THR A 193 9.03 -9.26 -26.47
N PRO A 194 10.38 -9.23 -26.48
CA PRO A 194 11.09 -8.30 -27.34
C PRO A 194 10.63 -8.58 -28.77
N ARG A 195 10.10 -7.58 -29.46
CA ARG A 195 9.80 -7.69 -30.89
C ARG A 195 11.13 -7.84 -31.62
N GLY A 196 11.53 -9.08 -31.89
CA GLY A 196 12.56 -9.36 -32.89
C GLY A 196 12.11 -8.82 -34.26
N PRO A 197 13.05 -8.51 -35.17
CA PRO A 197 12.71 -8.00 -36.49
C PRO A 197 11.81 -9.01 -37.20
N SER A 198 10.66 -8.55 -37.67
CA SER A 198 9.67 -9.35 -38.38
C SER A 198 10.25 -9.89 -39.69
N THR A 199 10.55 -11.18 -39.75
CA THR A 199 10.83 -11.87 -41.01
C THR A 199 9.50 -12.04 -41.77
N PRO A 200 9.36 -11.54 -43.01
CA PRO A 200 8.13 -11.72 -43.77
C PRO A 200 8.00 -13.19 -44.20
N TRP A 201 6.86 -13.79 -43.89
CA TRP A 201 6.47 -15.11 -44.38
C TRP A 201 6.41 -15.12 -45.92
N ARG A 202 7.29 -15.87 -46.57
CA ARG A 202 7.15 -16.23 -48.00
C ARG A 202 6.07 -17.30 -48.12
N ARG A 203 5.06 -17.07 -48.96
CA ARG A 203 4.15 -18.12 -49.42
C ARG A 203 4.91 -19.01 -50.41
N GLY A 204 4.95 -20.30 -50.13
CA GLY A 204 5.41 -21.31 -51.07
C GLY A 204 4.47 -21.43 -52.27
N THR A 205 5.07 -21.76 -53.40
CA THR A 205 4.51 -21.99 -54.75
C THR A 205 3.32 -22.94 -54.78
#